data_AF-A0A3A8QR19-F1
#
_entry.id   AF-A0A3A8QR19-F1
#
_cell.length_a   1.000
_cell.length_b   1.000
_cell.length_c   1.000
_cell.angle_alpha   90.00
_cell.angle_beta   90.00
_cell.angle_gamma   90.00
#
_symmetry.space_group_name_H-M   'P 1'
#
loop_
_entity.id
_entity.type
_entity.pdbx_description
1 polymer ?
#
loop_
_entity_poly.entity_id
_entity_poly.type
_entity_poly.pdbx_seq_one_letter_code
_entity_poly.pdbx_strand_id
1 'polypeptide(L)'
;MADRILEKQHEHEREQERERLRAEEQKDLEVEAHRGARPLEGFAGGHTTWTGDQDDEAAARVHAGDAEASQEASERQARLEPPEDEDDSLRRE
;
A
#
# COMPACT_ATOMS: atom_id res chain seq x y z
N MET A 1 -2.10 -14.42 -50.97
CA MET A 1 -0.99 -13.42 -50.91
C MET A 1 -1.40 -12.17 -50.14
N ALA A 2 -2.62 -11.67 -50.30
CA ALA A 2 -3.15 -10.52 -49.56
C ALA A 2 -3.11 -10.68 -48.02
N ASP A 3 -3.45 -11.87 -47.51
CA ASP A 3 -3.47 -12.11 -46.06
C ASP A 3 -2.09 -11.99 -45.39
N ARG A 4 -1.01 -12.41 -46.08
CA ARG A 4 0.38 -12.25 -45.57
C ARG A 4 0.86 -10.80 -45.57
N ILE A 5 0.25 -9.93 -46.37
CA ILE A 5 0.60 -8.51 -46.43
C ILE A 5 -0.10 -7.77 -45.28
N LEU A 6 -1.37 -8.08 -45.04
CA LEU A 6 -2.14 -7.60 -43.89
C LEU A 6 -1.50 -8.04 -42.58
N GLU A 7 -1.15 -9.32 -42.44
CA GLU A 7 -0.54 -9.84 -41.20
C GLU A 7 0.78 -9.12 -40.86
N LYS A 8 1.61 -8.80 -41.86
CA LYS A 8 2.82 -8.00 -41.69
C LYS A 8 2.55 -6.55 -41.29
N GLN A 9 1.48 -5.93 -41.80
CA GLN A 9 1.08 -4.58 -41.40
C GLN A 9 0.64 -4.57 -39.93
N HIS A 10 -0.17 -5.55 -39.52
CA HIS A 10 -0.61 -5.68 -38.13
C HIS A 10 0.53 -6.04 -37.16
N GLU A 11 1.56 -6.80 -37.60
CA GLU A 11 2.79 -6.98 -36.83
C GLU A 11 3.53 -5.66 -36.63
N HIS A 12 3.70 -4.88 -37.70
CA HIS A 12 4.41 -3.60 -37.64
C HIS A 12 3.69 -2.58 -36.75
N GLU A 13 2.36 -2.51 -36.80
CA GLU A 13 1.57 -1.65 -35.93
C GLU A 13 1.72 -2.04 -34.45
N ARG A 14 1.71 -3.34 -34.14
CA ARG A 14 1.94 -3.84 -32.77
C ARG A 14 3.36 -3.57 -32.29
N GLU A 15 4.35 -3.63 -33.16
CA GLU A 15 5.72 -3.28 -32.81
C GLU A 15 5.86 -1.79 -32.48
N GLN A 16 5.27 -0.90 -33.29
CA GLN A 16 5.25 0.54 -33.01
C GLN A 16 4.55 0.88 -31.68
N GLU A 17 3.41 0.23 -31.40
CA GLU A 17 2.70 0.42 -30.14
C GLU A 17 3.56 -0.02 -28.94
N ARG A 18 4.26 -1.16 -29.06
CA ARG A 18 5.16 -1.64 -28.00
C ARG A 18 6.36 -0.74 -27.79
N GLU A 19 6.93 -0.19 -28.86
CA GLU A 19 8.02 0.80 -28.75
C GLU A 19 7.54 2.07 -28.04
N ARG A 20 6.34 2.56 -28.38
CA ARG A 20 5.75 3.71 -27.71
C ARG A 20 5.54 3.46 -26.21
N LEU A 21 4.99 2.30 -25.84
CA LEU A 21 4.77 1.94 -24.44
C LEU A 21 6.09 1.86 -23.65
N ARG A 22 7.13 1.26 -24.24
CA ARG A 22 8.46 1.22 -23.60
C ARG A 22 9.07 2.61 -23.42
N ALA A 23 8.88 3.51 -24.38
CA ALA A 23 9.37 4.88 -24.26
C ALA A 23 8.65 5.67 -23.16
N GLU A 24 7.34 5.43 -22.98
CA GLU A 24 6.53 6.03 -21.91
C GLU A 24 6.93 5.49 -20.53
N GLU A 25 7.09 4.17 -20.40
CA GLU A 25 7.59 3.53 -19.18
C GLU A 25 8.99 4.03 -18.80
N GLN A 26 9.90 4.14 -19.78
CA GLN A 26 11.25 4.67 -19.54
C GLN A 26 11.19 6.12 -19.01
N LYS A 27 10.31 6.95 -19.57
CA LYS A 27 10.12 8.33 -19.12
C LYS A 27 9.56 8.38 -17.70
N ASP A 28 8.60 7.53 -17.36
CA ASP A 28 8.04 7.46 -16.02
C ASP A 28 9.09 7.03 -14.99
N LEU A 29 9.88 6.01 -15.32
CA LEU A 29 11.02 5.57 -14.51
C LEU A 29 12.06 6.68 -14.31
N GLU A 30 12.34 7.48 -15.34
CA GLU A 30 13.22 8.65 -15.22
C GLU A 30 12.64 9.70 -14.29
N VAL A 31 11.34 9.99 -14.37
CA VAL A 31 10.69 10.92 -13.44
C VAL A 31 10.78 10.39 -12.02
N GLU A 32 10.48 9.11 -11.79
CA GLU A 32 10.51 8.50 -10.47
C GLU A 32 11.93 8.44 -9.88
N ALA A 33 12.94 8.13 -10.70
CA ALA A 33 14.34 8.11 -10.27
C ALA A 33 14.86 9.48 -9.81
N HIS A 34 14.35 10.56 -10.39
CA HIS A 34 14.73 11.93 -10.04
C HIS A 34 13.75 12.61 -9.07
N ARG A 35 12.62 11.96 -8.76
CA ARG A 35 11.64 12.47 -7.83
C ARG A 35 12.16 12.28 -6.40
N GLY A 36 12.69 13.36 -5.84
CA GLY A 36 12.98 13.44 -4.41
C GLY A 36 11.72 13.30 -3.54
N ALA A 37 11.91 13.24 -2.22
CA ALA A 37 10.81 13.25 -1.27
C ALA A 37 9.87 14.43 -1.59
N ARG A 38 8.59 14.13 -1.82
CA ARG A 38 7.61 15.21 -1.97
C ARG A 38 7.62 16.00 -0.67
N PRO A 39 7.78 17.35 -0.72
CA PRO A 39 7.60 18.14 0.48
C PRO A 39 6.21 17.83 1.01
N LEU A 40 6.12 17.51 2.30
CA LEU A 40 4.83 17.32 2.95
C LEU A 40 4.13 18.68 2.97
N GLU A 41 3.32 18.96 1.95
CA GLU A 41 2.46 20.13 1.92
C GLU A 41 1.57 20.08 3.17
N GLY A 42 1.77 21.02 4.09
CA GLY A 42 1.07 21.06 5.37
C GLY A 42 1.83 20.48 6.57
N PHE A 43 3.03 19.90 6.40
CA PHE A 43 3.92 19.60 7.53
C PHE A 43 4.60 20.89 7.98
N ALA A 44 3.83 21.76 8.61
CA ALA A 44 4.39 22.80 9.44
C ALA A 44 5.02 22.07 10.64
N GLY A 45 6.35 21.97 10.67
CA GLY A 45 7.12 21.58 11.87
C GLY A 45 6.97 22.58 13.02
N GLY A 46 5.84 23.28 13.11
CA GLY A 46 5.46 24.13 14.21
C GLY A 46 4.97 23.26 15.35
N HIS A 47 5.40 23.61 16.56
CA HIS A 47 4.90 23.04 17.80
C HIS A 47 3.37 22.96 17.76
N THR A 48 2.84 21.74 17.68
CA THR A 48 1.48 21.49 18.14
C THR A 48 1.45 21.83 19.63
N THR A 49 0.30 22.27 20.16
CA THR A 49 0.13 22.44 21.62
C THR A 49 0.17 21.11 22.38
N TRP A 50 0.41 20.00 21.67
CA TRP A 50 0.52 18.65 22.17
C TRP A 50 2.01 18.37 22.44
N THR A 51 2.40 18.20 23.70
CA THR A 51 3.78 17.87 24.04
C THR A 51 4.00 16.35 23.98
N GLY A 52 5.21 15.90 23.63
CA GLY A 52 5.55 14.47 23.60
C GLY A 52 5.22 13.76 24.92
N ASP A 53 5.41 14.42 26.06
CA ASP A 53 5.05 13.87 27.37
C ASP A 53 3.53 13.61 27.53
N GLN A 54 2.68 14.41 26.89
CA GLN A 54 1.22 14.19 26.89
C GLN A 54 0.84 13.01 25.98
N ASP A 55 1.59 12.82 24.90
CA ASP A 55 1.45 11.69 23.98
C ASP A 55 1.87 10.39 24.66
N ASP A 56 3.05 10.37 25.28
CA ASP A 56 3.61 9.18 25.91
C ASP A 56 2.79 8.72 27.13
N GLU A 57 2.28 9.65 27.94
CA GLU A 57 1.40 9.30 29.08
C GLU A 57 0.02 8.81 28.62
N ALA A 58 -0.53 9.38 27.55
CA ALA A 58 -1.78 8.92 26.96
C ALA A 58 -1.59 7.56 26.26
N ALA A 59 -0.53 7.41 25.49
CA ALA A 59 -0.18 6.19 24.77
C ALA A 59 0.10 5.04 25.74
N ALA A 60 0.82 5.28 26.83
CA ALA A 60 1.02 4.27 27.86
C ALA A 60 -0.29 3.80 28.49
N ARG A 61 -1.31 4.67 28.62
CA ARG A 61 -2.63 4.26 29.14
C ARG A 61 -3.47 3.48 28.13
N VAL A 62 -3.43 3.86 26.86
CA VAL A 62 -4.26 3.25 25.81
C VAL A 62 -3.62 1.96 25.27
N HIS A 63 -2.30 1.94 25.12
CA HIS A 63 -1.56 0.89 24.38
C HIS A 63 -0.69 0.00 25.26
N ALA A 64 -0.78 0.07 26.59
CA ALA A 64 0.03 -0.75 27.51
C ALA A 64 -0.01 -2.27 27.21
N GLY A 65 -1.13 -2.78 26.68
CA GLY A 65 -1.32 -4.19 26.37
C GLY A 65 -1.17 -4.56 24.89
N ASP A 66 -0.97 -3.60 23.99
CA ASP A 66 -1.03 -3.85 22.55
C ASP A 66 0.08 -4.78 22.08
N ALA A 67 1.27 -4.68 22.68
CA ALA A 67 2.40 -5.54 22.36
C ALA A 67 2.12 -7.00 22.75
N GLU A 68 1.60 -7.24 23.95
CA GLU A 68 1.26 -8.58 24.43
C GLU A 68 0.09 -9.17 23.62
N ALA A 69 -0.97 -8.39 23.40
CA ALA A 69 -2.11 -8.80 22.59
C ALA A 69 -1.71 -9.12 21.14
N SER A 70 -0.82 -8.32 20.54
CA SER A 70 -0.30 -8.56 19.19
C SER A 70 0.56 -9.81 19.13
N GLN A 71 1.38 -10.05 20.15
CA GLN A 71 2.20 -11.25 20.25
C GLN A 71 1.32 -12.50 20.39
N GLU A 72 0.33 -12.47 21.28
CA GLU A 72 -0.62 -13.57 21.46
C GLU A 72 -1.41 -13.86 20.18
N ALA A 73 -1.92 -12.82 19.50
CA ALA A 73 -2.61 -12.98 18.23
C ALA A 73 -1.70 -13.60 17.16
N SER A 74 -0.44 -13.17 17.08
CA SER A 74 0.55 -13.73 16.15
C SER A 74 0.85 -15.19 16.46
N GLU A 75 0.99 -15.55 17.73
CA GLU A 75 1.20 -16.94 18.16
C GLU A 75 0.00 -17.84 17.83
N ARG A 76 -1.24 -17.35 18.02
CA ARG A 76 -2.47 -18.06 17.64
C ARG A 76 -2.54 -18.30 16.13
N GLN A 77 -2.21 -17.29 15.33
CA GLN A 77 -2.13 -17.42 13.87
C GLN A 77 -1.07 -18.44 13.45
N ALA A 78 0.11 -18.42 14.08
CA ALA A 78 1.17 -19.38 13.81
C ALA A 78 0.77 -20.82 14.19
N ARG A 79 -0.07 -20.99 15.22
CA ARG A 79 -0.67 -22.28 15.61
C ARG A 79 -1.81 -22.74 14.70
N LEU A 80 -2.22 -21.95 13.71
CA LEU A 80 -3.39 -22.19 12.86
C LEU A 80 -4.67 -22.42 13.68
N GLU A 81 -4.79 -21.70 14.80
CA GLU A 81 -5.98 -21.76 15.64
C GLU A 81 -7.16 -21.18 14.85
N PRO A 82 -8.30 -21.91 14.74
CA PRO A 82 -9.48 -21.37 14.08
C PRO A 82 -9.94 -20.09 14.80
N PRO A 83 -10.45 -19.09 14.07
CA PRO A 83 -10.99 -17.89 14.72
C PRO A 83 -12.09 -18.30 15.69
N GLU A 84 -12.06 -17.75 16.90
CA GLU A 84 -13.20 -17.89 17.82
C GLU A 84 -14.39 -17.19 17.16
N ASP A 85 -15.49 -17.91 16.98
CA ASP A 85 -16.73 -17.37 16.44
C ASP A 85 -17.14 -16.18 17.32
N GLU A 86 -17.05 -14.96 16.80
CA GLU A 86 -17.60 -13.79 17.49
C GLU A 86 -19.11 -14.01 17.65
N ASP A 87 -19.56 -13.97 18.91
CA ASP A 87 -20.91 -14.23 19.37
C ASP A 87 -22.00 -13.83 18.36
N ASP A 88 -22.69 -14.84 17.79
CA ASP A 88 -23.94 -14.73 17.01
C ASP A 88 -25.14 -14.29 17.90
N SER A 89 -24.88 -13.50 18.95
CA SER A 89 -25.86 -13.02 19.91
C SER A 89 -26.73 -11.86 19.37
N LEU A 90 -26.43 -11.36 18.16
CA LEU A 90 -27.24 -10.36 17.47
C LEU A 90 -28.29 -10.94 16.51
N ARG A 91 -28.47 -12.27 16.48
CA ARG A 91 -29.46 -12.94 15.61
C ARG A 91 -30.68 -13.44 16.39
N ARG A 92 -31.35 -12.54 17.10
CA ARG A 92 -32.72 -12.77 17.61
C ARG A 92 -33.53 -11.47 17.53
N GLU A 93 -34.31 -11.36 16.47
CA GLU A 93 -35.59 -10.65 16.43
C GLU A 93 -36.68 -11.63 15.95
#